data_AF-A0A1Q5PR33-F1
#
_entry.id   AF-A0A1Q5PR33-F1
#
_cell.length_a   1.000
_cell.length_b   1.000
_cell.length_c   1.000
_cell.angle_alpha   90.00
_cell.angle_beta   90.00
_cell.angle_gamma   90.00
#
_symmetry.space_group_name_H-M   'P 1'
#
loop_
_entity.id
_entity.type
_entity.pdbx_description
1 polymer ?
#
loop_
_entity_poly.entity_id
_entity_poly.type
_entity_poly.pdbx_seq_one_letter_code
_entity_poly.pdbx_strand_id
1 'polypeptide(L)'
;MVPPNPEELEVFWETARRSAGFERLNVIIGQGELASVRPPAFQFANTRHVSDQLAQAVLDGVKTATASLVAEYEAEELPLPEVGELSILCDGGGQPVALLVNTGIEVCAFNDVNSEHAAAEGEGDRSLPHWRAVHRAFWATHSAPFWKGDGTDQVVCENFEVIYQVGQ
;
A
#
# COMPACT_ATOMS: atom_id res chain seq x y z
N MET A 1 -5.64 -15.27 2.40
CA MET A 1 -6.31 -14.12 3.05
C MET A 1 -7.80 -14.21 2.76
N VAL A 2 -8.64 -13.49 3.50
CA VAL A 2 -10.08 -13.42 3.20
C VAL A 2 -10.31 -12.21 2.29
N PRO A 3 -10.92 -12.38 1.11
CA PRO A 3 -11.20 -11.26 0.21
C PRO A 3 -12.16 -10.28 0.90
N PRO A 4 -11.94 -8.96 0.78
CA PRO A 4 -12.83 -7.95 1.36
C PRO A 4 -14.27 -8.06 0.83
N ASN A 5 -15.24 -7.84 1.72
CA ASN A 5 -16.65 -7.78 1.34
C ASN A 5 -16.97 -6.44 0.64
N PRO A 6 -17.48 -6.43 -0.61
CA PRO A 6 -17.80 -5.20 -1.32
C PRO A 6 -18.77 -4.27 -0.57
N GLU A 7 -19.77 -4.81 0.13
CA GLU A 7 -20.74 -3.99 0.87
C GLU A 7 -20.09 -3.27 2.07
N GLU A 8 -19.18 -3.96 2.77
CA GLU A 8 -18.42 -3.39 3.88
C GLU A 8 -17.44 -2.31 3.38
N LEU A 9 -16.84 -2.51 2.21
CA LEU A 9 -16.00 -1.52 1.55
C LEU A 9 -16.78 -0.25 1.18
N GLU A 10 -18.00 -0.38 0.66
CA GLU A 10 -18.84 0.80 0.35
C GLU A 10 -19.23 1.56 1.63
N VAL A 11 -19.64 0.86 2.69
CA VAL A 11 -19.98 1.48 3.98
C VAL A 11 -18.76 2.19 4.59
N PHE A 12 -17.60 1.55 4.55
CA PHE A 12 -16.36 2.16 4.99
C PHE A 12 -16.05 3.42 4.19
N TRP A 13 -16.13 3.36 2.87
CA TRP A 13 -15.84 4.51 1.99
C TRP A 13 -16.78 5.69 2.25
N GLU A 14 -18.09 5.45 2.37
CA GLU A 14 -19.08 6.47 2.75
C GLU A 14 -18.73 7.16 4.07
N THR A 15 -18.23 6.39 5.03
CA THR A 15 -17.86 6.90 6.36
C THR A 15 -16.55 7.68 6.31
N ALA A 16 -15.52 7.08 5.72
CA ALA A 16 -14.19 7.66 5.58
C ALA A 16 -14.24 8.99 4.83
N ARG A 17 -15.01 9.08 3.73
CA ARG A 17 -15.08 10.32 2.95
C ARG A 17 -15.82 11.47 3.66
N ARG A 18 -16.77 11.14 4.54
CA ARG A 18 -17.43 12.15 5.39
C ARG A 18 -16.48 12.64 6.47
N SER A 19 -15.75 11.72 7.11
CA SER A 19 -14.82 12.02 8.21
C SER A 19 -13.60 12.83 7.73
N ALA A 20 -12.98 12.41 6.62
CA ALA A 20 -11.84 13.10 6.02
C ALA A 20 -12.20 14.48 5.42
N GLY A 21 -13.49 14.86 5.46
CA GLY A 21 -13.95 16.19 5.09
C GLY A 21 -13.62 16.53 3.64
N PHE A 22 -13.98 15.64 2.69
CA PHE A 22 -13.60 15.76 1.28
C PHE A 22 -14.01 17.09 0.57
N GLU A 23 -14.78 17.98 1.20
CA GLU A 23 -14.88 19.38 0.76
C GLU A 23 -13.55 20.17 0.88
N ARG A 24 -12.65 19.80 1.81
CA ARG A 24 -11.30 20.37 1.98
C ARG A 24 -10.22 19.65 1.15
N LEU A 25 -10.36 18.35 0.87
CA LEU A 25 -9.36 17.58 0.13
C LEU A 25 -9.29 17.94 -1.36
N ASN A 26 -10.33 18.59 -1.91
CA ASN A 26 -10.29 19.23 -3.23
C ASN A 26 -9.16 20.26 -3.40
N VAL A 27 -8.54 20.73 -2.30
CA VAL A 27 -7.40 21.66 -2.31
C VAL A 27 -6.06 20.93 -2.35
N ILE A 28 -5.98 19.70 -1.83
CA ILE A 28 -4.74 18.90 -1.74
C ILE A 28 -4.62 17.95 -2.93
N ILE A 29 -5.73 17.34 -3.34
CA ILE A 29 -5.81 16.41 -4.47
C ILE A 29 -6.51 17.18 -5.59
N GLY A 30 -5.73 17.60 -6.60
CA GLY A 30 -6.26 18.36 -7.72
C GLY A 30 -7.43 17.64 -8.39
N GLN A 31 -8.57 18.32 -8.44
CA GLN A 31 -9.74 18.04 -9.29
C GLN A 31 -10.67 16.86 -8.88
N GLY A 32 -11.60 17.14 -7.97
CA GLY A 32 -13.03 17.33 -8.29
C GLY A 32 -13.93 16.15 -8.70
N GLU A 33 -13.41 15.05 -9.26
CA GLU A 33 -14.25 13.90 -9.70
C GLU A 33 -13.79 12.55 -9.15
N LEU A 34 -12.52 12.40 -8.77
CA LEU A 34 -11.98 11.16 -8.17
C LEU A 34 -12.48 10.90 -6.74
N ALA A 35 -13.03 11.91 -6.06
CA ALA A 35 -13.55 11.78 -4.70
C ALA A 35 -14.95 11.13 -4.60
N SER A 36 -15.61 10.78 -5.73
CA SER A 36 -16.92 10.10 -5.67
C SER A 36 -16.82 8.58 -5.77
N VAL A 37 -15.79 8.06 -6.44
CA VAL A 37 -15.64 6.61 -6.68
C VAL A 37 -14.88 6.00 -5.51
N ARG A 38 -15.30 4.81 -5.07
CA ARG A 38 -14.60 4.09 -4.02
C ARG A 38 -13.19 3.70 -4.50
N PRO A 39 -12.13 4.01 -3.74
CA PRO A 39 -10.77 3.59 -4.06
C PRO A 39 -10.61 2.05 -4.10
N PRO A 40 -9.57 1.54 -4.78
CA PRO A 40 -9.20 0.13 -4.69
C PRO A 40 -8.91 -0.28 -3.24
N ALA A 41 -9.21 -1.53 -2.90
CA ALA A 41 -8.94 -2.10 -1.59
C ALA A 41 -7.91 -3.22 -1.69
N PHE A 42 -7.00 -3.28 -0.73
CA PHE A 42 -5.93 -4.27 -0.72
C PHE A 42 -5.60 -4.77 0.70
N GLN A 43 -4.84 -5.85 0.75
CA GLN A 43 -4.30 -6.45 1.97
C GLN A 43 -2.79 -6.61 1.78
N PHE A 44 -2.00 -6.35 2.82
CA PHE A 44 -0.57 -6.61 2.76
C PHE A 44 -0.25 -8.10 2.84
N ALA A 45 0.87 -8.48 2.22
CA ALA A 45 1.40 -9.84 2.20
C ALA A 45 0.38 -10.87 1.64
N ASN A 46 0.55 -12.13 2.02
CA ASN A 46 -0.14 -13.28 1.42
C ASN A 46 -0.78 -14.21 2.47
N THR A 47 -0.54 -13.99 3.76
CA THR A 47 -1.13 -14.76 4.85
C THR A 47 -1.94 -13.87 5.78
N ARG A 48 -3.01 -14.40 6.37
CA ARG A 48 -3.88 -13.63 7.28
C ARG A 48 -3.09 -13.02 8.45
N HIS A 49 -2.22 -13.83 9.06
CA HIS A 49 -1.45 -13.39 10.22
C HIS A 49 -0.50 -12.22 9.90
N VAL A 50 0.22 -12.29 8.77
CA VAL A 50 1.14 -11.22 8.37
C VAL A 50 0.35 -9.98 7.93
N SER A 51 -0.76 -10.15 7.21
CA SER A 51 -1.64 -9.04 6.84
C SER A 51 -2.18 -8.31 8.07
N ASP A 52 -2.62 -9.03 9.11
CA ASP A 52 -3.10 -8.44 10.37
C ASP A 52 -1.97 -7.62 11.05
N GLN A 53 -0.74 -8.15 11.09
CA GLN A 53 0.41 -7.46 11.68
C GLN A 53 0.78 -6.18 10.92
N LEU A 54 0.83 -6.25 9.59
CA LEU A 54 1.19 -5.10 8.75
C LEU A 54 0.09 -4.04 8.77
N ALA A 55 -1.18 -4.44 8.79
CA ALA A 55 -2.29 -3.52 8.97
C ALA A 55 -2.18 -2.77 10.31
N GLN A 56 -1.91 -3.48 11.41
CA GLN A 56 -1.71 -2.83 12.71
C GLN A 56 -0.49 -1.89 12.70
N ALA A 57 0.61 -2.27 12.05
CA ALA A 57 1.78 -1.40 11.91
C ALA A 57 1.47 -0.10 11.16
N VAL A 58 0.57 -0.12 10.18
CA VAL A 58 0.08 1.10 9.52
C VAL A 58 -0.76 1.95 10.49
N LEU A 59 -1.71 1.34 11.21
CA LEU A 59 -2.56 2.04 12.17
C LEU A 59 -1.77 2.69 13.32
N ASP A 60 -0.66 2.06 13.72
CA ASP A 60 0.26 2.56 14.75
C ASP A 60 1.24 3.63 14.20
N GLY A 61 1.20 3.93 12.91
CA GLY A 61 2.11 4.88 12.25
C GLY A 61 3.56 4.37 12.13
N VAL A 62 3.76 3.06 12.28
CA VAL A 62 5.08 2.41 12.16
C VAL A 62 5.43 2.11 10.71
N LYS A 63 4.45 1.66 9.92
CA LYS A 63 4.59 1.41 8.48
C LYS A 63 3.91 2.55 7.71
N THR A 64 4.72 3.28 6.94
CA THR A 64 4.28 4.44 6.13
C THR A 64 4.80 4.34 4.69
N ALA A 65 5.26 3.16 4.29
CA ALA A 65 5.72 2.87 2.95
C ALA A 65 5.43 1.40 2.56
N THR A 66 5.37 1.16 1.26
CA THR A 66 5.24 -0.17 0.65
C THR A 66 6.03 -0.24 -0.66
N ALA A 67 6.28 -1.46 -1.13
CA ALA A 67 6.94 -1.71 -2.39
C ALA A 67 6.22 -2.76 -3.24
N SER A 68 6.25 -2.57 -4.56
CA SER A 68 5.71 -3.48 -5.58
C SER A 68 6.64 -3.55 -6.79
N LEU A 69 6.49 -4.58 -7.66
CA LEU A 69 7.31 -4.68 -8.87
C LEU A 69 6.65 -3.95 -10.03
N VAL A 70 7.41 -3.15 -10.78
CA VAL A 70 6.92 -2.54 -12.03
C VAL A 70 6.37 -3.60 -13.00
N ALA A 71 7.02 -4.77 -13.03
CA ALA A 71 6.60 -5.87 -13.90
C ALA A 71 5.22 -6.46 -13.55
N GLU A 72 4.72 -6.30 -12.31
CA GLU A 72 3.37 -6.72 -11.94
C GLU A 72 2.32 -5.81 -12.62
N TYR A 73 2.54 -4.49 -12.64
CA TYR A 73 1.67 -3.55 -13.35
C TYR A 73 1.71 -3.77 -14.86
N GLU A 74 2.89 -3.99 -15.43
CA GLU A 74 3.04 -4.29 -16.87
C GLU A 74 2.28 -5.56 -17.28
N ALA A 75 2.31 -6.60 -16.43
CA ALA A 75 1.63 -7.86 -16.70
C ALA A 75 0.10 -7.74 -16.65
N GLU A 76 -0.41 -6.83 -15.82
CA GLU A 76 -1.85 -6.57 -15.67
C GLU A 76 -2.36 -5.41 -16.55
N GLU A 77 -1.50 -4.81 -17.37
CA GLU A 77 -1.80 -3.61 -18.17
C GLU A 77 -2.34 -2.44 -17.33
N LEU A 78 -1.84 -2.31 -16.09
CA LEU A 78 -2.22 -1.26 -15.15
C LEU A 78 -1.22 -0.09 -15.16
N PRO A 79 -1.69 1.15 -14.91
CA PRO A 79 -0.78 2.27 -14.68
C PRO A 79 -0.04 2.09 -13.35
N LEU A 80 1.15 2.67 -13.25
CA LEU A 80 1.86 2.81 -11.98
C LEU A 80 1.09 3.78 -11.05
N PRO A 81 1.21 3.61 -9.73
CA PRO A 81 0.53 4.49 -8.78
C PRO A 81 1.06 5.93 -8.86
N GLU A 82 0.19 6.88 -8.53
CA GLU A 82 0.49 8.32 -8.53
C GLU A 82 0.35 8.95 -7.13
N VAL A 83 1.05 10.06 -6.92
CA VAL A 83 0.89 10.86 -5.70
C VAL A 83 -0.53 11.43 -5.65
N GLY A 84 -1.17 11.30 -4.49
CA GLY A 84 -2.56 11.69 -4.26
C GLY A 84 -3.58 10.58 -4.51
N GLU A 85 -3.15 9.43 -5.03
CA GLU A 85 -4.03 8.28 -5.17
C GLU A 85 -4.44 7.70 -3.82
N LEU A 86 -5.70 7.29 -3.74
CA LEU A 86 -6.30 6.73 -2.54
C LEU A 86 -6.33 5.21 -2.61
N SER A 87 -6.24 4.57 -1.46
CA SER A 87 -6.45 3.13 -1.32
C SER A 87 -7.06 2.78 0.03
N ILE A 88 -7.85 1.70 0.06
CA ILE A 88 -8.44 1.18 1.29
C ILE A 88 -7.59 0.00 1.76
N LEU A 89 -7.00 0.13 2.95
CA LEU A 89 -6.29 -0.95 3.61
C LEU A 89 -7.27 -1.85 4.36
N CYS A 90 -7.19 -3.15 4.10
CA CYS A 90 -7.91 -4.18 4.86
C CYS A 90 -6.95 -5.01 5.74
N ASP A 91 -7.47 -5.49 6.87
CA ASP A 91 -6.80 -6.52 7.68
C ASP A 91 -6.82 -7.90 6.99
N GLY A 92 -6.19 -8.92 7.57
CA GLY A 92 -6.15 -10.28 7.00
C GLY A 92 -7.50 -11.00 7.01
N GLY A 93 -8.49 -10.49 7.73
CA GLY A 93 -9.90 -10.89 7.71
C GLY A 93 -10.72 -10.22 6.60
N GLY A 94 -10.13 -9.31 5.83
CA GLY A 94 -10.79 -8.56 4.76
C GLY A 94 -11.59 -7.35 5.25
N GLN A 95 -11.47 -7.00 6.54
CA GLN A 95 -12.17 -5.84 7.11
C GLN A 95 -11.40 -4.56 6.74
N PRO A 96 -12.06 -3.53 6.19
CA PRO A 96 -11.40 -2.25 5.92
C PRO A 96 -11.06 -1.54 7.24
N VAL A 97 -9.79 -1.15 7.40
CA VAL A 97 -9.26 -0.55 8.63
C VAL A 97 -8.77 0.87 8.45
N ALA A 98 -8.29 1.24 7.26
CA ALA A 98 -7.77 2.58 6.99
C ALA A 98 -7.97 3.02 5.53
N LEU A 99 -8.07 4.33 5.34
CA LEU A 99 -7.98 5.00 4.05
C LEU A 99 -6.61 5.67 3.97
N LEU A 100 -5.87 5.33 2.93
CA LEU A 100 -4.50 5.81 2.69
C LEU A 100 -4.50 6.79 1.52
N VAL A 101 -3.52 7.70 1.51
CA VAL A 101 -3.16 8.52 0.35
C VAL A 101 -1.67 8.39 0.08
N ASN A 102 -1.30 8.19 -1.19
CA ASN A 102 0.09 8.19 -1.59
C ASN A 102 0.67 9.61 -1.53
N THR A 103 1.78 9.80 -0.83
CA THR A 103 2.46 11.09 -0.66
C THR A 103 3.80 11.17 -1.40
N GLY A 104 4.34 10.02 -1.82
CA GLY A 104 5.55 9.95 -2.64
C GLY A 104 5.60 8.65 -3.43
N ILE A 105 6.07 8.73 -4.67
CA ILE A 105 6.30 7.58 -5.56
C ILE A 105 7.70 7.72 -6.14
N GLU A 106 8.51 6.68 -5.99
CA GLU A 106 9.83 6.57 -6.61
C GLU A 106 9.96 5.22 -7.30
N VAL A 107 10.50 5.20 -8.52
CA VAL A 107 10.86 3.95 -9.21
C VAL A 107 12.36 3.84 -9.26
N CYS A 108 12.90 2.76 -8.70
CA CYS A 108 14.33 2.49 -8.70
C CYS A 108 14.61 0.98 -8.86
N ALA A 109 15.85 0.61 -9.13
CA ALA A 109 16.22 -0.80 -9.11
C ALA A 109 16.17 -1.35 -7.67
N PHE A 110 15.88 -2.63 -7.50
CA PHE A 110 15.85 -3.29 -6.18
C PHE A 110 17.12 -3.07 -5.34
N ASN A 111 18.29 -3.04 -5.98
CA ASN A 111 19.56 -2.76 -5.28
C ASN A 111 19.76 -1.28 -4.91
N ASP A 112 19.00 -0.37 -5.50
CA ASP A 112 19.07 1.07 -5.27
C ASP A 112 18.05 1.56 -4.23
N VAL A 113 17.11 0.70 -3.82
CA VAL A 113 16.22 0.98 -2.68
C VAL A 113 17.06 1.34 -1.46
N ASN A 114 16.79 2.54 -0.93
CA ASN A 114 17.58 3.14 0.13
C ASN A 114 17.10 2.68 1.53
N SER A 115 17.92 2.95 2.55
CA SER A 115 17.60 2.56 3.93
C SER A 115 16.46 3.36 4.55
N GLU A 116 16.17 4.56 4.05
CA GLU A 116 15.07 5.39 4.54
C GLU A 116 13.72 4.76 4.17
N HIS A 117 13.57 4.32 2.91
CA HIS A 117 12.39 3.58 2.47
C HIS A 117 12.22 2.27 3.23
N ALA A 118 13.29 1.48 3.38
CA ALA A 118 13.26 0.24 4.16
C ALA A 118 12.85 0.48 5.63
N ALA A 119 13.29 1.60 6.23
CA ALA A 119 12.89 1.96 7.59
C ALA A 119 11.43 2.41 7.68
N ALA A 120 10.93 3.12 6.67
CA ALA A 120 9.54 3.57 6.56
C ALA A 120 8.56 2.40 6.32
N GLU A 121 9.01 1.30 5.70
CA GLU A 121 8.21 0.07 5.62
C GLU A 121 7.99 -0.58 6.99
N GLY A 122 8.82 -0.26 7.99
CA GLY A 122 8.58 -0.56 9.40
C GLY A 122 8.68 -2.04 9.80
N GLU A 123 9.04 -2.94 8.88
CA GLU A 123 9.07 -4.39 9.09
C GLU A 123 10.33 -4.88 9.81
N GLY A 124 10.17 -5.90 10.65
CA GLY A 124 11.26 -6.55 11.38
C GLY A 124 12.13 -5.57 12.18
N ASP A 125 13.42 -5.54 11.89
CA ASP A 125 14.40 -4.64 12.52
C ASP A 125 14.55 -3.29 11.80
N ARG A 126 13.69 -3.03 10.80
CA ARG A 126 13.67 -1.81 9.97
C ARG A 126 14.97 -1.54 9.20
N SER A 127 15.78 -2.59 9.01
CA SER A 127 17.05 -2.49 8.30
C SER A 127 16.89 -2.82 6.81
N LEU A 128 17.69 -2.18 5.96
CA LEU A 128 17.75 -2.49 4.54
C LEU A 128 18.11 -3.97 4.25
N PRO A 129 19.05 -4.62 4.98
CA PRO A 129 19.28 -6.06 4.83
C PRO A 129 18.04 -6.92 5.09
N HIS A 130 17.26 -6.60 6.14
CA HIS A 130 16.03 -7.32 6.44
C HIS A 130 14.99 -7.11 5.33
N TRP A 131 14.79 -5.86 4.91
CA TRP A 131 13.89 -5.51 3.81
C TRP A 131 14.22 -6.31 2.54
N ARG A 132 15.49 -6.35 2.14
CA ARG A 132 15.94 -7.11 0.95
C ARG A 132 15.69 -8.60 1.09
N ALA A 133 15.89 -9.17 2.27
CA ALA A 133 15.68 -10.60 2.51
C ALA A 133 14.20 -10.97 2.39
N VAL A 134 13.32 -10.17 3.02
CA VAL A 134 11.86 -10.38 2.98
C VAL A 134 11.32 -10.24 1.57
N HIS A 135 11.62 -9.13 0.89
CA HIS A 135 11.11 -8.86 -0.45
C HIS A 135 11.62 -9.86 -1.50
N ARG A 136 12.90 -10.26 -1.42
CA ARG A 136 13.44 -11.32 -2.29
C ARG A 136 12.69 -12.64 -2.11
N ALA A 137 12.40 -13.03 -0.87
CA ALA A 137 11.67 -14.27 -0.60
C ALA A 137 10.20 -14.17 -1.07
N PHE A 138 9.58 -13.01 -0.85
CA PHE A 138 8.21 -12.74 -1.26
C PHE A 138 8.05 -12.80 -2.78
N TRP A 139 8.80 -12.00 -3.54
CA TRP A 139 8.69 -11.96 -5.00
C TRP A 139 9.18 -13.23 -5.69
N ALA A 140 10.18 -13.92 -5.14
CA ALA A 140 10.58 -15.24 -5.65
C ALA A 140 9.46 -16.28 -5.53
N THR A 141 8.50 -16.09 -4.61
CA THR A 141 7.37 -16.99 -4.39
C THR A 141 6.11 -16.52 -5.11
N HIS A 142 5.79 -15.23 -5.02
CA HIS A 142 4.50 -14.67 -5.44
C HIS A 142 4.53 -13.98 -6.79
N SER A 143 5.73 -13.63 -7.28
CA SER A 143 5.94 -12.90 -8.52
C SER A 143 6.98 -13.61 -9.39
N ALA A 144 7.15 -14.92 -9.20
CA ALA A 144 8.17 -15.75 -9.84
C ALA A 144 8.23 -15.63 -11.38
N PRO A 145 7.11 -15.45 -12.12
CA PRO A 145 7.17 -15.23 -13.57
C PRO A 145 7.84 -13.90 -13.98
N PHE A 146 7.86 -12.91 -13.07
CA PHE A 146 8.28 -11.54 -13.34
C PHE A 146 9.58 -11.17 -12.62
N TRP A 147 9.89 -11.83 -11.51
CA TRP A 147 11.05 -11.58 -10.65
C TRP A 147 12.32 -12.25 -11.17
N LYS A 148 13.33 -11.44 -11.53
CA LYS A 148 14.65 -11.93 -11.96
C LYS A 148 15.55 -12.22 -10.76
N GLY A 149 15.49 -11.38 -9.74
CA GLY A 149 16.29 -11.51 -8.53
C GLY A 149 17.79 -11.22 -8.71
N ASP A 150 18.18 -10.62 -9.83
CA ASP A 150 19.54 -10.13 -10.08
C ASP A 150 19.78 -8.73 -9.46
N GLY A 151 18.73 -8.13 -8.92
CA GLY A 151 18.74 -6.84 -8.25
C GLY A 151 18.56 -5.64 -9.18
N THR A 152 18.30 -5.87 -10.47
CA THR A 152 17.96 -4.84 -11.46
C THR A 152 16.44 -4.70 -11.67
N ASP A 153 15.66 -5.62 -11.09
CA ASP A 153 14.20 -5.55 -11.04
C ASP A 153 13.75 -4.16 -10.58
N GLN A 154 12.88 -3.51 -11.35
CA GLN A 154 12.38 -2.18 -11.04
C GLN A 154 11.28 -2.28 -9.98
N VAL A 155 11.47 -1.55 -8.89
CA VAL A 155 10.59 -1.51 -7.73
C VAL A 155 9.93 -0.14 -7.69
N VAL A 156 8.61 -0.15 -7.50
CA VAL A 156 7.85 1.04 -7.15
C VAL A 156 7.89 1.16 -5.63
N CYS A 157 8.49 2.23 -5.14
CA CYS A 157 8.56 2.60 -3.74
C CYS A 157 7.49 3.66 -3.46
N GLU A 158 6.49 3.30 -2.67
CA GLU A 158 5.37 4.18 -2.33
C GLU A 158 5.50 4.62 -0.87
N ASN A 159 5.38 5.93 -0.63
CA ASN A 159 5.14 6.50 0.69
C ASN A 159 3.67 6.91 0.79
N PHE A 160 3.05 6.68 1.94
CA PHE A 160 1.65 7.00 2.16
C PHE A 160 1.37 7.54 3.56
N GLU A 161 0.22 8.17 3.70
CA GLU A 161 -0.34 8.62 4.98
C GLU A 161 -1.73 8.04 5.22
N VAL A 162 -2.05 7.78 6.49
CA VAL A 162 -3.41 7.42 6.92
C VAL A 162 -4.24 8.70 7.06
N ILE A 163 -5.25 8.86 6.20
CA ILE A 163 -6.15 10.03 6.25
C ILE A 163 -7.47 9.73 6.98
N TYR A 164 -7.77 8.45 7.21
CA TYR A 164 -8.86 8.00 8.07
C TYR A 164 -8.58 6.57 8.55
N GLN A 165 -8.94 6.24 9.79
CA GLN A 165 -8.92 4.87 10.29
C GLN A 165 -10.11 4.57 11.21
N VAL A 166 -10.47 3.29 11.33
CA VAL A 166 -11.56 2.85 12.20
C VAL A 166 -11.20 3.12 13.67
N GLY A 167 -12.13 3.71 14.43
CA GLY A 167 -11.95 4.00 15.85
C GLY A 167 -11.30 5.35 16.17
N GLN A 168 -11.08 6.19 15.15
CA GLN A 168 -10.66 7.59 15.30
C GLN A 168 -11.85 8.52 15.57
#